data_AF-A0A951PRB2-F1
#
_entry.id   AF-A0A951PRB2-F1
#
_cell.length_a   1.000
_cell.length_b   1.000
_cell.length_c   1.000
_cell.angle_alpha   90.00
_cell.angle_beta   90.00
_cell.angle_gamma   90.00
#
_symmetry.space_group_name_H-M   'P 1'
#
loop_
_entity.id
_entity.type
_entity.pdbx_description
1 polymer ?
#
loop_
_entity_poly.entity_id
_entity_poly.type
_entity_poly.pdbx_seq_one_letter_code
_entity_poly.pdbx_strand_id
1 'polypeptide(L)' 'MKEIEDHDDGNLFPIRHKHNPDALTQEEVASILQVADSHDLSKEETLKLLLRLRARKRAAYANNTKQQMA' A
#
# COMPACT_ATOMS: atom_id res chain seq x y z
N MET A 1 -12.62 -27.63 -32.80
CA MET A 1 -12.19 -26.33 -32.26
C MET A 1 -13.42 -25.70 -31.63
N LYS A 2 -13.41 -25.45 -30.33
CA LYS A 2 -14.45 -24.69 -29.64
C LYS A 2 -13.76 -23.46 -29.07
N GLU A 3 -14.27 -22.30 -29.45
CA GLU A 3 -13.82 -20.99 -29.01
C GLU A 3 -13.96 -20.92 -27.48
N ILE A 4 -12.90 -20.48 -26.82
CA ILE A 4 -12.95 -20.17 -25.39
C ILE A 4 -13.59 -18.77 -25.35
N GLU A 5 -14.84 -18.71 -24.92
CA GLU A 5 -15.52 -17.44 -24.65
C GLU A 5 -14.82 -16.79 -23.45
N ASP A 6 -14.11 -15.69 -23.71
CA ASP A 6 -13.64 -14.76 -22.70
C ASP A 6 -14.85 -14.13 -22.01
N HIS A 7 -15.39 -14.81 -21.01
CA HIS A 7 -16.34 -14.25 -20.06
C HIS A 7 -15.57 -13.36 -19.08
N ASP A 8 -15.28 -12.15 -19.55
CA ASP A 8 -14.96 -10.98 -18.74
C ASP A 8 -16.24 -10.57 -17.99
N ASP A 9 -16.61 -11.38 -16.99
CA ASP A 9 -17.69 -11.08 -16.06
C ASP A 9 -17.19 -10.05 -15.04
N GLY A 10 -17.00 -8.83 -15.56
CA GLY A 10 -16.57 -7.62 -14.86
C GLY A 10 -17.54 -7.17 -13.78
N ASN A 11 -17.67 -7.95 -12.70
CA ASN A 11 -18.36 -7.54 -11.49
C ASN A 11 -17.89 -8.31 -10.24
N LEU A 12 -16.59 -8.25 -9.92
CA LEU A 12 -16.22 -8.27 -8.51
C LEU A 12 -16.39 -6.83 -8.03
N PHE A 13 -17.56 -6.54 -7.44
CA PHE A 13 -17.93 -5.40 -6.58
C PHE A 13 -16.99 -4.18 -6.65
N PRO A 14 -17.49 -2.93 -6.75
CA PRO A 14 -16.68 -1.80 -6.32
C PRO A 14 -16.41 -2.02 -4.83
N ILE A 15 -15.29 -2.67 -4.51
CA ILE A 15 -14.72 -2.67 -3.19
C ILE A 15 -14.45 -1.19 -3.02
N ARG A 16 -15.38 -0.51 -2.35
CA ARG A 16 -15.11 0.77 -1.73
C ARG A 16 -13.97 0.43 -0.81
N HIS A 17 -12.75 0.55 -1.31
CA HIS A 17 -11.54 0.49 -0.53
C HIS A 17 -11.76 1.60 0.47
N LYS A 18 -12.32 1.27 1.64
CA LYS A 18 -12.35 2.15 2.80
C LYS A 18 -10.92 2.66 2.85
N HIS A 19 -10.74 3.95 2.59
CA HIS A 19 -9.45 4.58 2.52
C HIS A 19 -8.74 4.18 3.80
N ASN A 20 -7.81 3.21 3.70
CA ASN A 20 -7.17 2.67 4.87
C ASN A 20 -6.10 3.72 5.18
N PRO A 21 -6.30 4.56 6.20
CA PRO A 21 -5.41 5.70 6.42
C PRO A 21 -3.95 5.22 6.53
N ASP A 22 -3.78 4.02 7.08
CA ASP A 22 -2.48 3.39 7.31
C ASP A 22 -1.86 2.73 6.06
N ALA A 23 -2.50 2.78 4.89
CA ALA A 23 -1.94 2.24 3.66
C ALA A 23 -0.86 3.15 3.07
N LEU A 24 0.14 2.54 2.45
CA LEU A 24 1.10 3.26 1.62
C LEU A 24 0.46 3.57 0.27
N THR A 25 0.72 4.76 -0.27
CA THR A 25 0.34 5.12 -1.63
C THR A 25 1.30 4.48 -2.63
N GLN A 26 0.89 4.40 -3.90
CA GLN A 26 1.79 3.93 -4.96
C GLN A 26 3.06 4.79 -5.08
N GLU A 27 2.94 6.12 -4.90
CA GLU A 27 4.06 7.06 -4.94
C GLU A 27 5.06 6.82 -3.79
N GLU A 28 4.58 6.55 -2.57
CA GLU A 28 5.44 6.23 -1.43
C GLU A 28 6.18 4.91 -1.62
N VAL A 29 5.49 3.89 -2.17
CA VAL A 29 6.12 2.60 -2.49
C VAL A 29 7.16 2.78 -3.57
N ALA A 30 6.85 3.49 -4.66
CA ALA A 30 7.78 3.76 -5.75
C ALA A 30 9.03 4.50 -5.26
N SER A 31 8.85 5.50 -4.39
CA SER A 31 9.96 6.24 -3.78
C SER A 31 10.86 5.34 -2.93
N ILE A 32 10.27 4.43 -2.14
CA ILE A 32 11.05 3.46 -1.36
C ILE A 32 11.80 2.48 -2.25
N LEU A 33 11.18 2.00 -3.33
CA LEU A 33 11.85 1.10 -4.27
C LEU A 33 13.03 1.80 -4.96
N GLN A 34 12.87 3.07 -5.37
CA GLN A 34 13.98 3.85 -5.94
C GLN A 34 15.15 4.01 -4.96
N VAL A 35 14.86 4.27 -3.68
CA VAL A 35 15.90 4.34 -2.64
C VAL A 35 16.54 2.97 -2.42
N ALA A 36 15.74 1.90 -2.40
CA ALA A 36 16.25 0.54 -2.24
C ALA A 36 17.21 0.17 -3.38
N ASP A 37 16.84 0.47 -4.62
CA ASP A 37 17.68 0.23 -5.80
C ASP A 37 18.95 1.09 -5.76
N SER A 38 18.86 2.36 -5.34
CA SER A 38 20.01 3.27 -5.26
C SER A 38 21.04 2.87 -4.19
N HIS A 39 20.63 2.04 -3.24
CA HIS A 39 21.44 1.58 -2.11
C HIS A 39 21.70 0.07 -2.14
N ASP A 40 21.39 -0.61 -3.25
CA ASP A 40 21.52 -2.06 -3.42
C ASP A 40 20.90 -2.88 -2.28
N LEU A 41 19.76 -2.41 -1.76
CA LEU A 41 19.08 -3.09 -0.66
C LEU A 41 18.51 -4.43 -1.13
N SER A 42 18.63 -5.44 -0.28
CA SER A 42 17.96 -6.72 -0.52
C SER A 42 16.44 -6.56 -0.48
N LYS A 43 15.73 -7.54 -1.06
CA LYS A 43 14.25 -7.61 -0.98
C LYS A 43 13.75 -7.62 0.47
N GLU A 44 14.49 -8.27 1.37
CA GLU A 44 14.14 -8.33 2.79
C GLU A 44 14.29 -6.95 3.46
N GLU A 45 15.36 -6.23 3.19
CA GLU A 45 15.59 -4.88 3.71
C GLU A 45 14.58 -3.87 3.17
N THR A 46 14.26 -3.98 1.89
CA THR A 46 13.22 -3.20 1.23
C THR A 46 11.85 -3.43 1.87
N LEU A 47 11.50 -4.69 2.15
CA LEU A 47 10.27 -5.03 2.86
C LEU A 47 10.26 -4.45 4.29
N LYS A 48 11.37 -4.55 5.02
CA LYS A 48 11.51 -3.94 6.36
C LYS A 48 11.28 -2.43 6.31
N LEU A 49 11.79 -1.75 5.28
CA LEU A 49 11.62 -0.31 5.09
C LEU A 49 10.15 0.06 4.82
N LEU A 50 9.47 -0.66 3.93
CA LEU A 50 8.03 -0.50 3.66
C LEU A 50 7.19 -0.71 4.93
N LEU A 51 7.46 -1.76 5.69
CA LEU A 51 6.75 -2.05 6.94
C LEU A 51 6.96 -0.95 8.00
N ARG A 52 8.18 -0.42 8.13
CA ARG A 52 8.47 0.70 9.04
C ARG A 52 7.73 1.97 8.64
N LEU A 53 7.67 2.31 7.36
CA LEU A 53 6.93 3.48 6.89
C LEU A 53 5.43 3.33 7.19
N ARG A 54 4.86 2.16 6.91
CA ARG A 54 3.47 1.84 7.21
C ARG A 54 3.15 2.00 8.71
N ALA A 55 4.02 1.47 9.58
CA ALA A 55 3.87 1.60 11.02
C ALA A 55 3.92 3.06 11.50
N ARG A 56 4.81 3.88 10.92
CA ARG A 56 4.87 5.32 11.21
C ARG A 56 3.60 6.06 10.80
N LYS A 57 3.07 5.78 9.60
CA LYS A 57 1.78 6.37 9.16
C LYS A 57 0.68 6.03 10.14
N ARG A 58 0.54 4.76 10.50
CA ARG A 58 -0.45 4.32 11.50
C ARG A 58 -0.33 5.05 12.84
N ALA A 59 0.89 5.20 13.36
CA ALA A 59 1.12 5.93 14.60
C ALA A 59 0.72 7.42 14.47
N ALA A 60 1.05 8.06 13.35
CA ALA A 60 0.66 9.45 13.09
C ALA A 60 -0.86 9.62 13.00
N TYR A 61 -1.58 8.72 12.33
CA TYR A 61 -3.05 8.75 12.29
C TYR A 61 -3.68 8.55 13.66
N ALA A 62 -3.17 7.60 14.45
CA ALA A 62 -3.64 7.37 15.82
C ALA A 62 -3.40 8.58 16.74
N ASN A 63 -2.31 9.34 16.52
CA ASN A 63 -2.03 10.55 17.30
C ASN A 63 -2.92 11.73 16.86
N ASN A 64 -3.10 11.94 15.56
CA ASN A 64 -3.98 13.01 15.05
C ASN A 64 -5.45 12.81 15.46
N THR A 65 -5.94 11.56 15.44
CA THR A 65 -7.31 11.26 15.89
C THR A 65 -7.50 11.48 17.39
N LYS A 66 -6.50 11.20 18.22
CA LYS A 66 -6.53 11.53 19.66
C LYS A 66 -6.54 13.03 19.93
N GLN A 67 -5.78 13.82 19.17
CA GLN A 67 -5.76 15.28 19.31
C GLN A 67 -7.06 15.96 18.87
N GLN A 68 -7.81 15.37 17.93
CA GLN A 68 -9.09 15.91 17.48
C GLN A 68 -10.27 15.59 18.42
N MET A 69 -10.10 14.65 19.36
CA MET A 69 -11.11 14.24 20.35
C MET A 69 -10.88 14.83 21.74
N ALA A 70 -9.76 15.54 21.95
CA ALA A 70 -9.41 16.22 23.20
C ALA A 70 -9.78 17.71 23.11
#